data_AF-A0A2A5HNA8-F1
#
_entry.id   AF-A0A2A5HNA8-F1
#
_cell.length_a   1.000
_cell.length_b   1.000
_cell.length_c   1.000
_cell.angle_alpha   90.00
_cell.angle_beta   90.00
_cell.angle_gamma   90.00
#
_symmetry.space_group_name_H-M   'P 1'
#
loop_
_entity.id
_entity.type
_entity.pdbx_description
1 polymer ?
#
loop_
_entity_poly.entity_id
_entity_poly.type
_entity_poly.pdbx_seq_one_letter_code
_entity_poly.pdbx_strand_id
1 'polypeptide(L)'
;MKRLLIFISLGCVLQAGFTQNDTSDIPARKLSFNDFMAYYSTNDTSAAVIEFFFERKETNAVTEMMFLPLSAGVFLLSPPLGFGMGVISIPFFIHGTYTLIRFNKKKLKRMLIEYNETGYLPKNIRKKANKIIYYYSLPDDF
;
A
#
# COMPACT_ATOMS: atom_id res chain seq x y z
N MET A 1 28.50 23.01 -9.05
CA MET A 1 28.17 21.57 -9.09
C MET A 1 28.48 20.81 -7.79
N LYS A 2 29.55 21.12 -7.04
CA LYS A 2 29.88 20.45 -5.75
C LYS A 2 28.79 20.52 -4.66
N ARG A 3 28.00 21.59 -4.59
CA ARG A 3 26.92 21.74 -3.59
C ARG A 3 25.71 20.83 -3.84
N LEU A 4 25.47 20.39 -5.08
CA LEU A 4 24.35 19.50 -5.43
C LEU A 4 24.63 18.06 -4.97
N LEU A 5 25.89 17.63 -5.01
CA LEU A 5 26.30 16.27 -4.60
C LEU A 5 26.16 16.03 -3.09
N ILE A 6 26.25 17.09 -2.27
CA ILE A 6 26.13 17.00 -0.81
C ILE A 6 24.67 16.75 -0.39
N PHE A 7 23.70 17.28 -1.13
CA PHE A 7 22.27 17.02 -0.86
C PHE A 7 21.88 15.59 -1.22
N ILE A 8 22.47 15.02 -2.27
CA ILE A 8 22.22 13.63 -2.70
C ILE A 8 22.83 12.63 -1.71
N SER A 9 24.00 12.91 -1.15
CA SER A 9 24.62 12.01 -0.14
C SER A 9 23.91 12.07 1.21
N LEU A 10 23.37 13.23 1.62
CA LEU A 10 22.64 13.38 2.88
C LEU A 10 21.29 12.65 2.88
N GLY A 11 20.65 12.51 1.70
CA GLY A 11 19.40 11.76 1.55
C GLY A 11 19.53 10.25 1.76
N CYS A 12 20.69 9.65 1.46
CA CYS A 12 20.91 8.21 1.61
C CYS A 12 21.14 7.76 3.07
N VAL A 13 21.64 8.64 3.93
CA VAL A 13 21.99 8.28 5.33
C VAL A 13 20.75 8.17 6.23
N LEU A 14 19.63 8.81 5.87
CA LEU A 14 18.41 8.81 6.68
C LEU A 14 17.56 7.53 6.59
N GLN A 15 17.94 6.54 5.76
CA GLN A 15 17.18 5.29 5.62
C GLN A 15 17.61 4.17 6.59
N ALA A 16 18.66 4.38 7.39
CA ALA A 16 19.22 3.32 8.26
C ALA A 16 18.44 3.06 9.56
N GLY A 17 17.44 3.87 9.91
CA GLY A 17 16.81 3.89 11.25
C GLY A 17 15.60 2.98 11.48
N PHE A 18 15.12 2.18 10.51
CA PHE A 18 13.88 1.39 10.66
C PHE A 18 14.10 -0.12 10.49
N THR A 19 15.04 -0.70 11.23
CA THR A 19 15.12 -2.16 11.39
C THR A 19 14.49 -2.54 12.72
N GLN A 20 13.22 -2.91 12.66
CA GLN A 20 12.56 -3.63 13.73
C GLN A 20 12.92 -5.11 13.60
N ASN A 21 13.56 -5.65 14.65
CA ASN A 21 13.87 -7.05 14.80
C ASN A 21 12.57 -7.86 14.85
N ASP A 22 12.31 -8.69 13.85
CA ASP A 22 11.27 -9.71 13.91
C ASP A 22 11.94 -11.08 13.96
N THR A 23 11.79 -11.71 15.12
CA THR A 23 12.16 -13.07 15.53
C THR A 23 11.56 -14.11 14.58
N SER A 24 12.37 -15.06 14.09
CA SER A 24 12.04 -16.41 13.56
C SER A 24 10.77 -16.64 12.72
N ASP A 25 10.14 -15.61 12.18
CA ASP A 25 8.87 -15.65 11.48
C ASP A 25 9.06 -15.02 10.10
N ILE A 26 8.42 -15.57 9.07
CA ILE A 26 8.61 -15.15 7.68
C ILE A 26 8.37 -13.63 7.61
N PRO A 27 9.32 -12.86 7.03
CA PRO A 27 9.20 -11.41 7.03
C PRO A 27 7.93 -11.01 6.28
N ALA A 28 7.11 -10.14 6.86
CA ALA A 28 5.80 -9.77 6.33
C ALA A 28 5.80 -9.29 4.86
N ARG A 29 6.96 -8.81 4.36
CA ARG A 29 7.15 -8.44 2.95
C ARG A 29 6.98 -9.64 2.00
N LYS A 30 7.43 -10.84 2.41
CA LYS A 30 7.42 -12.06 1.60
C LYS A 30 6.07 -12.77 1.60
N LEU A 31 5.21 -12.48 2.58
CA LEU A 31 3.88 -13.07 2.68
C LEU A 31 2.98 -12.55 1.54
N SER A 32 2.39 -13.49 0.79
CA SER A 32 1.38 -13.25 -0.23
C SER A 32 0.01 -13.01 0.39
N PHE A 33 -0.98 -12.60 -0.43
CA PHE A 33 -2.37 -12.49 0.02
C PHE A 33 -2.86 -13.80 0.61
N ASN A 34 -2.61 -14.92 -0.08
CA ASN A 34 -3.00 -16.26 0.36
C ASN A 34 -2.35 -16.63 1.70
N ASP A 35 -1.09 -16.28 1.92
CA ASP A 35 -0.42 -16.53 3.21
C ASP A 35 -1.06 -15.70 4.33
N PHE A 36 -1.41 -14.43 4.05
CA PHE A 36 -2.11 -13.61 5.03
C PHE A 36 -3.50 -14.16 5.37
N MET A 37 -4.23 -14.61 4.36
CA MET A 37 -5.52 -15.26 4.56
C MET A 37 -5.37 -16.57 5.35
N ALA A 38 -4.38 -17.41 5.04
CA ALA A 38 -4.20 -18.69 5.73
C ALA A 38 -3.81 -18.53 7.21
N TYR A 39 -2.93 -17.58 7.53
CA TYR A 39 -2.34 -17.48 8.87
C TYR A 39 -2.98 -16.41 9.77
N TYR A 40 -3.65 -15.40 9.20
CA TYR A 40 -4.12 -14.23 9.95
C TYR A 40 -5.61 -13.90 9.75
N SER A 41 -6.35 -14.65 8.92
CA SER A 41 -7.81 -14.50 8.77
C SER A 41 -8.56 -15.35 9.82
N THR A 42 -8.68 -14.85 11.03
CA THR A 42 -9.41 -15.54 12.11
C THR A 42 -10.94 -15.41 12.00
N ASN A 43 -11.42 -14.38 11.31
CA ASN A 43 -12.84 -14.11 11.06
C ASN A 43 -13.05 -13.21 9.82
N ASP A 44 -14.32 -13.00 9.43
CA ASP A 44 -14.69 -12.17 8.27
C ASP A 44 -14.16 -10.73 8.36
N THR A 45 -14.02 -10.19 9.58
CA THR A 45 -13.45 -8.84 9.78
C THR A 45 -11.97 -8.81 9.45
N SER A 46 -11.19 -9.78 9.94
CA SER A 46 -9.77 -9.89 9.63
C SER A 46 -9.53 -10.18 8.14
N ALA A 47 -10.36 -11.02 7.51
CA ALA A 47 -10.38 -11.25 6.07
C ALA A 47 -10.58 -9.95 5.29
N ALA A 48 -11.63 -9.20 5.63
CA ALA A 48 -11.94 -7.92 5.00
C ALA A 48 -10.83 -6.87 5.21
N VAL A 49 -10.13 -6.89 6.34
CA VAL A 49 -8.97 -6.02 6.58
C VAL A 49 -7.78 -6.41 5.70
N ILE A 50 -7.50 -7.71 5.54
CA ILE A 50 -6.45 -8.21 4.66
C ILE A 50 -6.74 -7.76 3.23
N GLU A 51 -7.94 -8.05 2.73
CA GLU A 51 -8.39 -7.66 1.40
C GLU A 51 -8.26 -6.15 1.18
N PHE A 52 -8.77 -5.34 2.11
CA PHE A 52 -8.67 -3.89 2.04
C PHE A 52 -7.22 -3.39 1.92
N PHE A 53 -6.28 -3.97 2.68
CA PHE A 53 -4.87 -3.56 2.62
C PHE A 53 -4.21 -3.97 1.30
N PHE A 54 -4.50 -5.18 0.81
CA PHE A 54 -3.94 -5.69 -0.44
C PHE A 54 -4.51 -4.94 -1.65
N GLU A 55 -5.81 -4.68 -1.70
CA GLU A 55 -6.44 -3.89 -2.77
C GLU A 55 -5.89 -2.45 -2.81
N ARG A 56 -5.67 -1.83 -1.64
CA ARG A 56 -5.10 -0.48 -1.58
C ARG A 56 -3.65 -0.44 -2.03
N LYS A 57 -2.89 -1.49 -1.74
CA LYS A 57 -1.46 -1.56 -2.06
C LYS A 57 -1.21 -2.02 -3.50
N GLU A 58 -1.77 -3.14 -3.91
CA GLU A 58 -1.42 -3.81 -5.16
C GLU A 58 -2.23 -3.28 -6.34
N THR A 59 -3.52 -2.95 -6.13
CA THR A 59 -4.37 -2.46 -7.22
C THR A 59 -4.31 -0.94 -7.31
N ASN A 60 -4.56 -0.22 -6.21
CA ASN A 60 -4.67 1.24 -6.26
C ASN A 60 -3.29 1.93 -6.38
N ALA A 61 -2.38 1.65 -5.44
CA ALA A 61 -1.11 2.38 -5.39
C ALA A 61 -0.19 2.07 -6.58
N VAL A 62 -0.09 0.80 -7.01
CA VAL A 62 0.75 0.44 -8.16
C VAL A 62 0.21 1.09 -9.44
N THR A 63 -1.11 1.05 -9.67
CA THR A 63 -1.74 1.66 -10.85
C THR A 63 -1.50 3.16 -10.90
N GLU A 64 -1.66 3.86 -9.78
CA GLU A 64 -1.39 5.30 -9.70
C GLU A 64 0.09 5.63 -9.97
N MET A 65 1.01 4.79 -9.50
CA MET A 65 2.45 4.98 -9.74
C MET A 65 2.86 4.68 -11.19
N MET A 66 2.13 3.82 -11.91
CA MET A 66 2.40 3.51 -13.32
C MET A 66 2.10 4.69 -14.26
N PHE A 67 1.31 5.68 -13.81
CA PHE A 67 0.93 6.82 -14.64
C PHE A 67 2.12 7.69 -15.03
N LEU A 68 3.12 7.81 -14.15
CA LEU A 68 4.31 8.63 -14.38
C LEU A 68 5.23 8.07 -15.49
N PRO A 69 5.70 6.82 -15.42
CA PRO A 69 6.48 6.23 -16.52
C PRO A 69 5.67 6.14 -17.82
N LEU A 70 4.35 5.91 -17.75
CA LEU A 70 3.49 5.95 -18.93
C LEU A 70 3.48 7.34 -19.58
N SER A 71 3.30 8.40 -18.79
CA SER A 71 3.33 9.79 -19.28
C SER A 71 4.69 10.17 -19.89
N ALA A 72 5.78 9.66 -19.32
CA ALA A 72 7.12 9.84 -19.88
C ALA A 72 7.28 9.12 -21.23
N GLY A 73 6.73 7.92 -21.37
CA GLY A 73 6.68 7.21 -22.66
C GLY A 73 5.90 7.98 -23.72
N VAL A 74 4.74 8.55 -23.37
CA VAL A 74 3.94 9.39 -24.27
C VAL A 74 4.68 10.67 -24.66
N PHE A 75 5.42 11.28 -23.73
CA PHE A 75 6.22 12.47 -24.02
C PHE A 75 7.27 12.24 -25.12
N LEU A 76 7.87 11.04 -25.18
CA LEU A 76 8.82 10.68 -26.24
C LEU A 76 8.16 10.59 -27.63
N LEU A 77 6.88 10.24 -27.70
CA LEU A 77 6.13 10.13 -28.96
C LEU A 77 5.46 11.45 -29.35
N SER A 78 4.91 12.17 -28.38
CA SER A 78 4.20 13.43 -28.55
C SER A 78 4.45 14.33 -27.34
N PRO A 79 5.42 15.27 -27.44
CA PRO A 79 5.77 16.16 -26.33
C PRO A 79 4.60 16.96 -25.74
N PRO A 80 3.66 17.53 -26.55
CA PRO A 80 2.52 18.27 -26.00
C PRO A 80 1.58 17.40 -25.16
N LEU A 81 1.26 16.18 -25.63
CA LEU A 81 0.40 15.24 -24.90
C LEU A 81 1.07 14.71 -23.64
N GLY A 82 2.36 14.36 -23.75
CA GLY A 82 3.14 13.88 -22.61
C GLY A 82 3.29 14.94 -21.52
N PHE A 83 3.45 16.21 -21.87
CA PHE A 83 3.52 17.29 -20.89
C PHE A 83 2.19 17.44 -20.11
N GLY A 84 1.06 17.41 -20.82
CA GLY A 84 -0.27 17.46 -20.18
C GLY A 84 -0.50 16.27 -19.23
N MET A 85 -0.16 15.05 -19.67
CA MET A 85 -0.24 13.86 -18.82
C MET A 85 0.74 13.89 -17.64
N GLY A 86 1.92 14.48 -17.83
CA GLY A 86 2.95 14.60 -16.80
C GLY A 86 2.51 15.44 -15.60
N VAL A 87 1.79 16.53 -15.84
CA VAL A 87 1.25 17.38 -14.75
C VAL A 87 0.28 16.59 -13.87
N ILE A 88 -0.52 15.70 -14.46
CA ILE A 88 -1.50 14.87 -13.75
C ILE A 88 -0.81 13.68 -13.09
N SER A 89 0.24 13.11 -13.70
CA SER A 89 0.88 11.88 -13.22
C SER A 89 1.67 12.06 -11.91
N ILE A 90 2.23 13.25 -11.66
CA ILE A 90 3.01 13.55 -10.45
C ILE A 90 2.17 13.40 -9.16
N PRO A 91 1.00 14.07 -8.99
CA PRO A 91 0.21 13.91 -7.76
C PRO A 91 -0.28 12.47 -7.55
N PHE A 92 -0.63 11.75 -8.62
CA PHE A 92 -0.97 10.33 -8.53
C PHE A 92 0.21 9.48 -8.07
N PHE A 93 1.41 9.72 -8.60
CA PHE A 93 2.60 8.99 -8.19
C PHE A 93 2.94 9.21 -6.71
N ILE A 94 2.84 10.46 -6.23
CA ILE A 94 3.04 10.80 -4.82
C ILE A 94 2.00 10.12 -3.94
N HIS A 95 0.72 10.17 -4.34
CA HIS A 95 -0.37 9.52 -3.61
C HIS A 95 -0.21 8.00 -3.57
N GLY A 96 0.18 7.36 -4.68
CA GLY A 96 0.46 5.93 -4.74
C GLY A 96 1.64 5.55 -3.83
N THR A 97 2.73 6.31 -3.88
CA THR A 97 3.90 6.09 -3.02
C THR A 97 3.53 6.21 -1.54
N TYR A 98 2.76 7.24 -1.17
CA TYR A 98 2.23 7.41 0.18
C TYR A 98 1.35 6.23 0.60
N THR A 99 0.50 5.75 -0.30
CA THR A 99 -0.39 4.60 -0.07
C THR A 99 0.40 3.32 0.19
N LEU A 100 1.47 3.05 -0.56
CA LEU A 100 2.36 1.88 -0.31
C LEU A 100 2.97 1.90 1.09
N ILE A 101 3.40 3.07 1.56
CA ILE A 101 3.98 3.23 2.89
C ILE A 101 2.91 3.05 3.96
N ARG A 102 1.74 3.68 3.78
CA ARG A 102 0.64 3.68 4.74
C ARG A 102 0.00 2.29 4.92
N PHE A 103 -0.09 1.51 3.85
CA PHE A 103 -0.72 0.17 3.80
C PHE A 103 0.33 -0.94 3.63
N ASN A 104 1.49 -0.79 4.27
CA ASN A 104 2.54 -1.80 4.18
C ASN A 104 2.15 -3.13 4.89
N LYS A 105 2.71 -4.24 4.41
CA LYS A 105 2.43 -5.60 4.94
C LYS A 105 2.87 -5.77 6.41
N LYS A 106 3.90 -5.04 6.86
CA LYS A 106 4.35 -5.06 8.26
C LYS A 106 3.28 -4.52 9.22
N LYS A 107 2.66 -3.40 8.87
CA LYS A 107 1.58 -2.78 9.63
C LYS A 107 0.32 -3.63 9.62
N LEU A 108 0.01 -4.25 8.47
CA LEU A 108 -1.08 -5.22 8.39
C LEU A 108 -0.87 -6.37 9.39
N LYS A 109 0.31 -7.03 9.34
CA LYS A 109 0.66 -8.13 10.26
C LYS A 109 0.50 -7.72 11.73
N ARG A 110 1.08 -6.58 12.14
CA ARG A 110 0.94 -6.08 13.52
C ARG A 110 -0.53 -5.88 13.91
N MET A 111 -1.30 -5.23 13.04
CA MET A 111 -2.71 -4.93 13.31
C MET A 111 -3.55 -6.19 13.46
N LEU A 112 -3.27 -7.22 12.66
CA LEU A 112 -4.00 -8.49 12.74
C LEU A 112 -3.64 -9.29 14.00
N ILE A 113 -2.35 -9.30 14.38
CA ILE A 113 -1.90 -9.91 15.64
C ILE A 113 -2.56 -9.20 16.84
N GLU A 114 -2.47 -7.87 16.88
CA GLU A 114 -3.08 -7.06 17.94
C GLU A 114 -4.60 -7.24 18.00
N TYR A 115 -5.27 -7.31 16.85
CA TYR A 115 -6.71 -7.59 16.78
C TYR A 115 -7.07 -8.97 17.31
N ASN A 116 -6.26 -9.99 17.00
CA ASN A 116 -6.49 -11.34 17.51
C ASN A 116 -6.33 -11.43 19.04
N GLU A 117 -5.36 -10.70 19.59
CA GLU A 117 -5.09 -10.68 21.03
C GLU A 117 -6.09 -9.82 21.83
N THR A 118 -6.51 -8.68 21.27
CA THR A 118 -7.27 -7.64 22.02
C THR A 118 -8.70 -7.45 21.55
N GLY A 119 -9.06 -7.94 20.36
CA GLY A 119 -10.33 -7.64 19.68
C GLY A 119 -10.46 -6.17 19.20
N TYR A 120 -9.42 -5.35 19.42
CA TYR A 120 -9.42 -3.95 19.05
C TYR A 120 -8.97 -3.75 17.60
N LEU A 121 -9.70 -2.90 16.88
CA LEU A 121 -9.36 -2.49 15.52
C LEU A 121 -9.62 -0.99 15.40
N PRO A 122 -8.69 -0.19 14.84
CA PRO A 122 -8.88 1.24 14.70
C PRO A 122 -10.18 1.56 13.96
N LYS A 123 -10.95 2.54 14.48
CA LYS A 123 -12.29 2.91 13.97
C LYS A 123 -12.33 3.11 12.44
N ASN A 124 -11.30 3.74 11.88
CA ASN A 124 -11.19 3.99 10.44
C ASN A 124 -11.01 2.71 9.62
N ILE A 125 -10.34 1.69 10.17
CA ILE A 125 -10.15 0.40 9.50
C ILE A 125 -11.41 -0.45 9.68
N ARG A 126 -11.98 -0.48 10.88
CA ARG A 126 -13.26 -1.16 11.18
C ARG A 126 -14.38 -0.69 10.25
N LYS A 127 -14.52 0.63 10.06
CA LYS A 127 -15.52 1.20 9.14
C LYS A 127 -15.36 0.69 7.71
N LYS A 128 -14.11 0.46 7.26
CA LYS A 128 -13.83 -0.02 5.90
C LYS A 128 -14.05 -1.51 5.77
N ALA A 129 -13.61 -2.30 6.75
CA ALA A 129 -13.89 -3.73 6.82
C ALA A 129 -15.40 -4.00 6.81
N ASN A 130 -16.18 -3.29 7.64
CA ASN A 130 -17.63 -3.43 7.65
C ASN A 130 -18.29 -3.07 6.32
N LYS A 131 -17.72 -2.10 5.57
CA LYS A 131 -18.24 -1.76 4.23
C LYS A 131 -18.04 -2.92 3.25
N ILE A 132 -16.89 -3.58 3.30
CA ILE A 132 -16.58 -4.74 2.46
C ILE A 132 -17.50 -5.91 2.82
N ILE A 133 -17.63 -6.23 4.11
CA ILE A 133 -18.54 -7.27 4.59
C ILE A 133 -19.98 -6.99 4.16
N TYR A 134 -20.43 -5.74 4.29
CA TYR A 134 -21.77 -5.34 3.86
C TYR A 134 -21.96 -5.58 2.36
N TYR A 135 -20.98 -5.22 1.52
CA TYR A 135 -21.06 -5.44 0.08
C TYR A 135 -21.22 -6.93 -0.26
N TYR A 136 -20.48 -7.81 0.42
CA TYR A 136 -20.61 -9.27 0.27
C TYR A 136 -21.88 -9.87 0.90
N SER A 137 -22.62 -9.11 1.72
CA SER A 137 -23.90 -9.55 2.31
C SER A 137 -25.13 -9.18 1.48
N LEU A 138 -24.95 -8.37 0.43
CA LEU A 138 -26.05 -8.05 -0.47
C LEU A 138 -26.45 -9.30 -1.27
N PRO A 139 -27.76 -9.57 -1.44
CA PRO A 139 -28.19 -10.60 -2.37
C PRO A 139 -27.68 -10.25 -3.77
N ASP A 140 -27.24 -11.26 -4.52
CA ASP A 140 -26.94 -11.13 -5.94
C ASP A 140 -28.25 -10.90 -6.70
N ASP A 141 -28.75 -9.67 -6.68
CA ASP A 141 -29.92 -9.27 -7.46
C ASP A 141 -29.48 -9.14 -8.94
N PHE A 142 -29.56 -10.27 -9.66
CA PHE A 142 -29.51 -10.36 -11.13
C PHE A 142 -30.89 -10.63 -11.71
#